data_AF-A0AAW1XIR7-F1
#
_entry.id   AF-A0AAW1XIR7-F1
#
_cell.length_a   1.000
_cell.length_b   1.000
_cell.length_c   1.000
_cell.angle_alpha   90.00
_cell.angle_beta   90.00
_cell.angle_gamma   90.00
#
_symmetry.space_group_name_H-M   'P 1'
#
loop_
_entity.id
_entity.type
_entity.pdbx_description
1 polymer ?
#
loop_
_entity_poly.entity_id
_entity_poly.type
_entity_poly.pdbx_seq_one_letter_code
_entity_poly.pdbx_strand_id
1 'polypeptide(L)'
;MMEGSHKKNTKKRNLLVDTVFSWSLDNIFNEHLFKNKVEKIPDSFHSVEHYFGCYLYPLLEETRAQVLSSMETIYRAPFAKVVAFEKAKPYGTKLYDVKVDYWQNRFNDRGKEPYKTLPGDLFILANAKPETVSDLQRVGRSWAFASVTKVSENENKDYSNSLYFKIKASKELEVVKGTESLFMVFLVNLIPNGRIWKALHMSKNLKIIKEVLCTDSLAQKYLCSEKNDVILNKGLVQSLSSGLNESQTGTVLACLEMLHCREKSAVELIWGPPGTGKTKTTVTLLLTLLQMNCRTLVCAPTNVAITEVASRVVKMVTEVESNALFCLWEKFFYLGIRRDLKLAQTLKRYI
;
A
#
# COMPACT_ATOMS: atom_id res chain seq x y z
N MET A 1 -9.73 -46.12 3.41
CA MET A 1 -9.59 -45.82 1.98
C MET A 1 -10.52 -44.66 1.64
N MET A 2 -9.90 -43.61 1.10
CA MET A 2 -10.42 -42.60 0.15
C MET A 2 -11.64 -41.78 0.58
N GLU A 3 -11.48 -40.56 1.08
CA GLU A 3 -10.99 -39.30 0.45
C GLU A 3 -12.17 -38.37 0.21
N GLY A 4 -12.53 -37.64 1.28
CA GLY A 4 -13.38 -36.46 1.21
C GLY A 4 -12.63 -35.35 0.48
N SER A 5 -13.09 -35.02 -0.71
CA SER A 5 -12.56 -33.93 -1.53
C SER A 5 -12.77 -32.57 -0.82
N HIS A 6 -11.75 -32.09 -0.12
CA HIS A 6 -11.62 -30.67 0.20
C HIS A 6 -11.37 -29.89 -1.10
N LYS A 7 -12.46 -29.55 -1.81
CA LYS A 7 -12.45 -28.46 -2.79
C LYS A 7 -12.11 -27.17 -2.05
N LYS A 8 -10.81 -26.89 -1.88
CA LYS A 8 -10.30 -25.57 -1.55
C LYS A 8 -10.90 -24.60 -2.56
N ASN A 9 -11.80 -23.76 -2.05
CA ASN A 9 -12.58 -22.80 -2.81
C ASN A 9 -11.65 -21.68 -3.31
N THR A 10 -10.91 -21.95 -4.39
CA THR A 10 -10.00 -21.03 -5.11
C THR A 10 -10.73 -19.91 -5.85
N LYS A 11 -12.03 -19.71 -5.58
CA LYS A 11 -12.98 -18.88 -6.34
C LYS A 11 -13.36 -17.54 -5.72
N LYS A 12 -12.60 -17.01 -4.75
CA LYS A 12 -12.78 -15.63 -4.23
C LYS A 12 -11.55 -14.75 -4.53
N ARG A 13 -11.26 -14.53 -5.81
CA ARG A 13 -10.52 -13.32 -6.24
C ARG A 13 -11.55 -12.22 -6.51
N ASN A 14 -12.31 -11.83 -5.49
CA ASN A 14 -13.07 -10.57 -5.54
C ASN A 14 -12.04 -9.46 -5.44
N LEU A 15 -11.52 -9.01 -6.59
CA LEU A 15 -10.59 -7.88 -6.64
C LEU A 15 -11.42 -6.61 -6.43
N LEU A 16 -10.96 -5.69 -5.58
CA LEU A 16 -11.56 -4.35 -5.43
C LEU A 16 -11.82 -3.70 -6.80
N VAL A 17 -10.92 -3.92 -7.76
CA VAL A 17 -11.04 -3.49 -9.16
C VAL A 17 -12.33 -3.98 -9.81
N ASP A 18 -12.75 -5.23 -9.57
CA ASP A 18 -13.98 -5.77 -10.15
C ASP A 18 -15.21 -5.08 -9.56
N THR A 19 -15.19 -4.73 -8.26
CA THR A 19 -16.23 -3.91 -7.64
C THR A 19 -16.28 -2.52 -8.27
N VAL A 20 -15.12 -1.86 -8.45
CA VAL A 20 -15.04 -0.55 -9.11
C VAL A 20 -15.54 -0.63 -10.55
N PHE A 21 -15.22 -1.70 -11.27
CA PHE A 21 -15.68 -1.92 -12.66
C PHE A 21 -17.19 -2.14 -12.78
N SER A 22 -17.84 -2.55 -11.69
CA SER A 22 -19.30 -2.72 -11.67
C SER A 22 -20.08 -1.42 -11.45
N TRP A 23 -19.40 -0.34 -11.05
CA TRP A 23 -20.06 0.94 -10.78
C TRP A 23 -20.46 1.66 -12.07
N SER A 24 -21.71 2.12 -12.11
CA SER A 24 -22.17 3.11 -13.10
C SER A 24 -21.73 4.53 -12.70
N LEU A 25 -21.90 5.50 -13.61
CA LEU A 25 -21.75 6.91 -13.25
C LEU A 25 -22.73 7.27 -12.13
N ASP A 26 -23.99 6.85 -12.21
CA ASP A 26 -24.97 7.13 -11.15
C ASP A 26 -24.52 6.56 -9.79
N ASN A 27 -23.87 5.39 -9.76
CA ASN A 27 -23.31 4.88 -8.51
C ASN A 27 -22.17 5.76 -8.00
N ILE A 28 -21.27 6.22 -8.88
CA ILE A 28 -20.13 7.05 -8.49
C ILE A 28 -20.58 8.43 -8.01
N PHE A 29 -21.60 9.03 -8.62
CA PHE A 29 -22.11 10.35 -8.25
C PHE A 29 -23.16 10.31 -7.13
N ASN A 30 -23.63 9.12 -6.74
CA ASN A 30 -24.55 8.96 -5.61
C ASN A 30 -23.79 8.94 -4.29
N GLU A 31 -23.74 10.07 -3.60
CA GLU A 31 -23.19 10.20 -2.24
C GLU A 31 -23.91 9.34 -1.19
N HIS A 32 -25.09 8.83 -1.52
CA HIS A 32 -25.88 7.97 -0.63
C HIS A 32 -25.78 6.48 -0.96
N LEU A 33 -24.94 6.08 -1.91
CA LEU A 33 -24.81 4.68 -2.34
C LEU A 33 -24.55 3.71 -1.18
N PHE A 34 -23.70 4.12 -0.23
CA PHE A 34 -23.36 3.32 0.96
C PHE A 34 -23.86 3.93 2.27
N LYS A 35 -24.72 4.97 2.25
CA LYS A 35 -25.14 5.71 3.46
C LYS A 35 -25.68 4.82 4.57
N ASN A 36 -26.51 3.83 4.23
CA ASN A 36 -27.13 2.93 5.20
C ASN A 36 -26.27 1.69 5.50
N LYS A 37 -25.06 1.63 4.96
CA LYS A 37 -24.13 0.49 5.08
C LYS A 37 -22.82 0.89 5.76
N VAL A 38 -22.47 2.17 5.72
CA VAL A 38 -21.39 2.76 6.50
C VAL A 38 -21.94 3.11 7.87
N GLU A 39 -21.80 2.17 8.80
CA GLU A 39 -22.18 2.35 10.19
C GLU A 39 -21.03 2.98 10.99
N LYS A 40 -21.34 3.57 12.15
CA LYS A 40 -20.31 4.04 13.09
C LYS A 40 -19.47 2.83 13.52
N ILE A 41 -18.15 2.94 13.37
CA ILE A 41 -17.23 1.90 13.83
C ILE A 41 -17.38 1.79 15.37
N PRO A 42 -17.67 0.60 15.90
CA PRO A 42 -17.86 0.41 17.34
C PRO A 42 -16.52 0.48 18.09
N ASP A 43 -16.59 0.81 19.37
CA ASP A 43 -15.41 0.88 20.25
C ASP A 43 -14.87 -0.52 20.64
N SER A 44 -15.68 -1.57 20.46
CA SER A 44 -15.31 -2.96 20.73
C SER A 44 -15.89 -3.91 19.68
N PHE A 45 -15.27 -5.09 19.51
CA PHE A 45 -15.63 -6.05 18.48
C PHE A 45 -15.83 -7.44 19.08
N HIS A 46 -16.95 -8.09 18.73
CA HIS A 46 -17.28 -9.43 19.23
C HIS A 46 -16.49 -10.56 18.56
N SER A 47 -15.93 -10.31 17.38
CA SER A 47 -15.06 -11.26 16.67
C SER A 47 -14.13 -10.55 15.68
N VAL A 48 -13.13 -11.27 15.19
CA VAL A 48 -12.22 -10.78 14.14
C VAL A 48 -12.98 -10.56 12.82
N GLU A 49 -13.96 -11.41 12.52
CA GLU A 49 -14.82 -11.28 11.34
C GLU A 49 -15.70 -10.03 11.44
N HIS A 50 -16.24 -9.74 12.62
CA HIS A 50 -16.99 -8.52 12.88
C HIS A 50 -16.09 -7.29 12.67
N TYR A 51 -14.88 -7.29 13.23
CA TYR A 51 -13.89 -6.24 13.00
C TYR A 51 -13.66 -5.98 11.51
N PHE A 52 -13.30 -7.00 10.74
CA PHE A 52 -13.06 -6.82 9.30
C PHE A 52 -14.31 -6.36 8.54
N GLY A 53 -15.48 -6.89 8.90
CA GLY A 53 -16.77 -6.51 8.31
C GLY A 53 -17.07 -5.02 8.44
N CYS A 54 -16.79 -4.42 9.60
CA CYS A 54 -17.02 -3.00 9.87
C CYS A 54 -16.23 -2.06 8.92
N TYR A 55 -15.07 -2.49 8.40
CA TYR A 55 -14.23 -1.66 7.53
C TYR A 55 -14.46 -1.86 6.03
N LEU A 56 -15.29 -2.83 5.61
CA LEU A 56 -15.54 -3.10 4.20
C LEU A 56 -16.24 -1.95 3.49
N TYR A 57 -17.36 -1.46 4.03
CA TYR A 57 -18.11 -0.36 3.43
C TYR A 57 -17.41 0.99 3.54
N PRO A 58 -16.76 1.35 4.66
CA PRO A 58 -15.89 2.53 4.71
C PRO A 58 -14.83 2.55 3.60
N LEU A 59 -14.18 1.40 3.33
CA LEU A 59 -13.19 1.31 2.26
C LEU A 59 -13.80 1.48 0.85
N LEU A 60 -14.99 0.92 0.63
CA LEU A 60 -15.70 1.08 -0.64
C LEU A 60 -16.14 2.53 -0.86
N GLU A 61 -16.64 3.18 0.19
CA GLU A 61 -17.04 4.58 0.14
C GLU A 61 -15.85 5.51 -0.08
N GLU A 62 -14.74 5.30 0.64
CA GLU A 62 -13.49 6.03 0.40
C GLU A 62 -12.99 5.84 -1.04
N THR A 63 -13.04 4.62 -1.56
CA THR A 63 -12.65 4.34 -2.96
C THR A 63 -13.58 5.03 -3.96
N ARG A 64 -14.89 5.05 -3.70
CA ARG A 64 -15.89 5.74 -4.52
C ARG A 64 -15.63 7.24 -4.52
N ALA A 65 -15.46 7.85 -3.36
CA ALA A 65 -15.18 9.28 -3.19
C ALA A 65 -13.88 9.71 -3.89
N GLN A 66 -12.83 8.90 -3.82
CA GLN A 66 -11.58 9.15 -4.55
C GLN A 66 -11.78 9.12 -6.07
N VAL A 67 -12.54 8.15 -6.60
CA VAL A 67 -12.87 8.08 -8.03
C VAL A 67 -13.72 9.27 -8.45
N LEU A 68 -14.74 9.63 -7.66
CA LEU A 68 -15.60 10.79 -7.89
C LEU A 68 -14.78 12.09 -7.96
N SER A 69 -13.96 12.36 -6.96
CA SER A 69 -13.12 13.57 -6.90
C SER A 69 -12.19 13.69 -8.13
N SER A 70 -11.68 12.56 -8.62
CA SER A 70 -10.88 12.52 -9.83
C SER A 70 -11.73 12.80 -11.10
N MET A 71 -12.93 12.25 -11.18
CA MET A 71 -13.86 12.52 -12.29
C MET A 71 -14.34 13.99 -12.33
N GLU A 72 -14.57 14.62 -11.19
CA GLU A 72 -14.92 16.05 -11.12
C GLU A 72 -13.81 16.96 -11.65
N THR A 73 -12.56 16.49 -11.57
CA THR A 73 -11.37 17.23 -12.04
C THR A 73 -10.75 16.62 -13.30
N ILE A 74 -11.54 15.84 -14.07
CA ILE A 74 -11.07 15.07 -15.24
C ILE A 74 -10.36 15.90 -16.31
N TYR A 75 -10.78 17.15 -16.53
CA TYR A 75 -10.11 18.07 -17.48
C TYR A 75 -8.65 18.37 -17.12
N ARG A 76 -8.27 18.21 -15.85
CA ARG A 76 -6.89 18.38 -15.35
C ARG A 76 -6.10 17.08 -15.34
N ALA A 77 -6.74 15.94 -15.55
CA ALA A 77 -6.10 14.65 -15.43
C ALA A 77 -5.05 14.42 -16.54
N PRO A 78 -3.96 13.70 -16.24
CA PRO A 78 -3.06 13.19 -17.26
C PRO A 78 -3.81 12.34 -18.29
N PHE A 79 -3.56 12.59 -19.58
CA PHE A 79 -4.18 11.83 -20.66
C PHE A 79 -3.19 11.51 -21.78
N ALA A 80 -3.48 10.49 -22.56
CA ALA A 80 -2.70 10.12 -23.74
C ALA A 80 -3.63 9.57 -24.84
N LYS A 81 -3.21 9.72 -26.10
CA LYS A 81 -3.89 9.10 -27.23
C LYS A 81 -3.43 7.66 -27.36
N VAL A 82 -4.36 6.75 -27.58
CA VAL A 82 -4.05 5.34 -27.85
C VAL A 82 -3.65 5.19 -29.31
N VAL A 83 -2.45 4.65 -29.52
CA VAL A 83 -1.83 4.41 -30.83
C VAL A 83 -2.06 2.97 -31.28
N ALA A 84 -2.05 2.01 -30.35
CA ALA A 84 -2.38 0.61 -30.62
C ALA A 84 -3.24 0.04 -29.49
N PHE A 85 -4.22 -0.78 -29.86
CA PHE A 85 -5.19 -1.39 -28.95
C PHE A 85 -5.55 -2.79 -29.42
N GLU A 86 -4.96 -3.82 -28.81
CA GLU A 86 -5.06 -5.20 -29.27
C GLU A 86 -5.57 -6.12 -28.16
N LYS A 87 -6.45 -7.08 -28.49
CA LYS A 87 -6.93 -8.06 -27.51
C LYS A 87 -5.77 -8.96 -27.08
N ALA A 88 -5.47 -8.98 -25.77
CA ALA A 88 -4.41 -9.78 -25.20
C ALA A 88 -4.87 -11.19 -24.85
N LYS A 89 -3.95 -12.16 -24.89
CA LYS A 89 -4.20 -13.54 -24.44
C LYS A 89 -4.28 -13.63 -22.90
N PRO A 90 -5.13 -14.52 -22.33
CA PRO A 90 -6.10 -15.36 -23.02
C PRO A 90 -7.30 -14.55 -23.55
N TYR A 91 -7.79 -14.89 -24.73
CA TYR A 91 -8.92 -14.17 -25.34
C TYR A 91 -10.20 -14.34 -24.50
N GLY A 92 -11.05 -13.31 -24.48
CA GLY A 92 -12.31 -13.31 -23.72
C GLY A 92 -12.19 -12.80 -22.27
N THR A 93 -11.00 -12.44 -21.80
CA THR A 93 -10.81 -11.90 -20.43
C THR A 93 -10.80 -10.37 -20.34
N LYS A 94 -11.26 -9.67 -21.40
CA LYS A 94 -11.22 -8.19 -21.50
C LYS A 94 -9.83 -7.61 -21.22
N LEU A 95 -8.79 -8.36 -21.57
CA LEU A 95 -7.41 -7.91 -21.46
C LEU A 95 -6.97 -7.34 -22.80
N TYR A 96 -6.24 -6.24 -22.74
CA TYR A 96 -5.77 -5.54 -23.92
C TYR A 96 -4.31 -5.14 -23.75
N ASP A 97 -3.54 -5.32 -24.81
CA ASP A 97 -2.22 -4.77 -24.99
C ASP A 97 -2.38 -3.38 -25.62
N VAL A 98 -1.86 -2.36 -24.95
CA VAL A 98 -2.10 -0.96 -25.28
C VAL A 98 -0.79 -0.23 -25.46
N LYS A 99 -0.70 0.56 -26.53
CA LYS A 99 0.37 1.51 -26.80
C LYS A 99 -0.23 2.90 -26.83
N VAL A 100 0.31 3.82 -26.02
CA VAL A 100 -0.07 5.24 -26.05
C VAL A 100 1.04 6.08 -26.68
N ASP A 101 0.72 7.31 -27.08
CA ASP A 101 1.68 8.26 -27.61
C ASP A 101 2.59 8.82 -26.51
N TYR A 102 2.17 9.82 -25.76
CA TYR A 102 2.89 10.40 -24.63
C TYR A 102 1.89 11.02 -23.65
N TRP A 103 2.21 11.01 -22.36
CA TRP A 103 1.33 11.58 -21.34
C TRP A 103 1.35 13.11 -21.40
N GLN A 104 0.16 13.67 -21.67
CA GLN A 104 -0.12 15.09 -21.66
C GLN A 104 -0.81 15.47 -20.35
N ASN A 105 -0.44 16.63 -19.80
CA ASN A 105 -1.16 17.24 -18.70
C ASN A 105 -1.21 18.76 -18.94
N ARG A 106 -2.42 19.29 -19.15
CA ARG A 106 -2.63 20.73 -19.45
C ARG A 106 -2.13 21.66 -18.36
N PHE A 107 -2.11 21.17 -17.11
CA PHE A 107 -1.85 22.00 -15.93
C PHE A 107 -0.56 21.59 -15.21
N ASN A 108 0.37 20.92 -15.91
CA ASN A 108 1.66 20.62 -15.31
C ASN A 108 2.48 21.92 -15.24
N ASP A 109 2.92 22.29 -14.03
CA ASP A 109 3.89 23.36 -13.83
C ASP A 109 5.15 23.02 -14.66
N ARG A 110 5.68 24.00 -15.40
CA ARG A 110 6.93 23.84 -16.17
C ARG A 110 8.02 23.34 -15.22
N GLY A 111 8.42 22.07 -15.35
CA GLY A 111 9.47 21.44 -14.53
C GLY A 111 9.06 20.15 -13.79
N LYS A 112 7.77 19.79 -13.73
CA LYS A 112 7.37 18.48 -13.19
C LYS A 112 7.54 17.38 -14.25
N GLU A 113 8.15 16.26 -13.87
CA GLU A 113 8.22 15.07 -14.73
C GLU A 113 6.81 14.69 -15.23
N PRO A 114 6.67 14.27 -16.50
CA PRO A 114 5.39 13.78 -17.01
C PRO A 114 4.92 12.57 -16.20
N TYR A 115 3.61 12.41 -16.12
CA TYR A 115 3.00 11.27 -15.46
C TYR A 115 3.54 9.94 -16.02
N LYS A 116 3.77 8.98 -15.13
CA LYS A 116 4.26 7.63 -15.44
C LYS A 116 3.19 6.62 -15.07
N THR A 117 2.87 5.73 -16.00
CA THR A 117 1.91 4.64 -15.79
C THR A 117 2.46 3.64 -14.78
N LEU A 118 1.64 3.29 -13.80
CA LEU A 118 1.95 2.32 -12.75
C LEU A 118 0.92 1.18 -12.75
N PRO A 119 1.33 -0.03 -12.31
CA PRO A 119 0.37 -1.09 -12.02
C PRO A 119 -0.72 -0.63 -11.05
N GLY A 120 -1.96 -1.01 -11.35
CA GLY A 120 -3.15 -0.66 -10.58
C GLY A 120 -3.71 0.74 -10.83
N ASP A 121 -3.12 1.52 -11.74
CA ASP A 121 -3.74 2.75 -12.21
C ASP A 121 -5.07 2.45 -12.89
N LEU A 122 -6.08 3.25 -12.55
CA LEU A 122 -7.42 3.25 -13.12
C LEU A 122 -7.53 4.42 -14.10
N PHE A 123 -8.04 4.13 -15.28
CA PHE A 123 -8.25 5.06 -16.37
C PHE A 123 -9.69 5.02 -16.87
N ILE A 124 -10.10 6.13 -17.46
CA ILE A 124 -11.19 6.14 -18.44
C ILE A 124 -10.57 5.94 -19.82
N LEU A 125 -11.02 4.90 -20.51
CA LEU A 125 -10.73 4.65 -21.91
C LEU A 125 -11.95 5.09 -22.73
N ALA A 126 -11.82 6.11 -23.55
CA ALA A 126 -12.95 6.71 -24.28
C ALA A 126 -12.62 7.01 -25.76
N ASN A 127 -13.63 6.99 -26.64
CA ASN A 127 -13.48 7.32 -28.07
C ASN A 127 -13.38 8.82 -28.38
N ALA A 128 -13.35 9.65 -27.34
CA ALA A 128 -12.90 11.03 -27.39
C ALA A 128 -12.44 11.45 -26.00
N LYS A 129 -11.55 12.44 -25.95
CA LYS A 129 -11.08 12.99 -24.69
C LYS A 129 -12.24 13.70 -23.96
N PRO A 130 -12.67 13.21 -22.79
CA PRO A 130 -13.64 13.93 -21.97
C PRO A 130 -13.00 15.16 -21.31
N GLU A 131 -13.70 16.27 -21.30
CA GLU A 131 -13.38 17.47 -20.50
C GLU A 131 -14.30 17.55 -19.28
N THR A 132 -15.49 16.96 -19.38
CA THR A 132 -16.49 16.90 -18.31
C THR A 132 -17.06 15.49 -18.20
N VAL A 133 -17.67 15.18 -17.06
CA VAL A 133 -18.41 13.93 -16.85
C VAL A 133 -19.57 13.82 -17.83
N SER A 134 -20.25 14.92 -18.14
CA SER A 134 -21.34 14.97 -19.12
C SER A 134 -20.90 14.55 -20.52
N ASP A 135 -19.62 14.73 -20.89
CA ASP A 135 -19.09 14.24 -22.16
C ASP A 135 -19.16 12.72 -22.26
N LEU A 136 -19.10 12.00 -21.15
CA LEU A 136 -19.19 10.53 -21.10
C LEU A 136 -20.61 10.00 -21.34
N GLN A 137 -21.63 10.86 -21.20
CA GLN A 137 -23.04 10.51 -21.36
C GLN A 137 -23.62 10.95 -22.72
N ARG A 138 -22.86 11.69 -23.55
CA ARG A 138 -23.34 12.17 -24.85
C ARG A 138 -23.55 11.01 -25.82
N VAL A 139 -24.58 11.15 -26.67
CA VAL A 139 -24.86 10.21 -27.76
C VAL A 139 -23.62 10.10 -28.68
N GLY A 140 -23.26 8.87 -29.05
CA GLY A 140 -22.07 8.58 -29.87
C GLY A 140 -20.75 8.52 -29.10
N ARG A 141 -20.76 8.76 -27.78
CA ARG A 141 -19.58 8.57 -26.92
C ARG A 141 -19.61 7.18 -26.31
N SER A 142 -18.48 6.48 -26.43
CA SER A 142 -18.25 5.20 -25.76
C SER A 142 -17.05 5.33 -24.83
N TRP A 143 -17.18 4.77 -23.64
CA TRP A 143 -16.12 4.78 -22.64
C TRP A 143 -16.19 3.54 -21.75
N ALA A 144 -15.06 3.13 -21.18
CA ALA A 144 -14.96 2.04 -20.22
C ALA A 144 -13.90 2.37 -19.16
N PHE A 145 -14.01 1.74 -17.99
CA PHE A 145 -12.88 1.72 -17.05
C PHE A 145 -11.80 0.78 -17.56
N ALA A 146 -10.55 1.18 -17.34
CA ALA A 146 -9.37 0.38 -17.66
C ALA A 146 -8.43 0.38 -16.45
N SER A 147 -7.99 -0.80 -16.00
CA SER A 147 -7.00 -0.93 -14.93
C SER A 147 -5.71 -1.53 -15.47
N VAL A 148 -4.57 -0.90 -15.17
CA VAL A 148 -3.25 -1.40 -15.59
C VAL A 148 -2.87 -2.62 -14.76
N THR A 149 -2.55 -3.71 -15.44
CA THR A 149 -2.17 -4.99 -14.81
C THR A 149 -0.66 -5.19 -14.81
N LYS A 150 0.01 -4.82 -15.91
CA LYS A 150 1.46 -4.93 -16.08
C LYS A 150 1.94 -3.80 -16.97
N VAL A 151 3.08 -3.22 -16.60
CA VAL A 151 3.82 -2.27 -17.45
C VAL A 151 5.04 -3.04 -17.99
N SER A 152 5.33 -2.95 -19.29
CA SER A 152 6.57 -3.51 -19.81
C SER A 152 7.72 -2.58 -19.43
N GLU A 153 8.65 -3.07 -18.63
CA GLU A 153 9.96 -2.43 -18.45
C GLU A 153 10.76 -2.69 -19.73
N ASN A 154 10.63 -1.79 -20.71
CA ASN A 154 11.58 -1.81 -21.83
C ASN A 154 12.90 -1.24 -21.30
N GLU A 155 13.90 -2.11 -21.14
CA GLU A 155 15.28 -1.74 -20.77
C GLU A 155 16.01 -0.92 -21.86
N ASN A 156 15.39 -0.71 -23.02
CA ASN A 156 15.99 0.02 -24.11
C ASN A 156 15.68 1.51 -23.98
N LYS A 157 16.75 2.28 -23.70
CA LYS A 157 16.84 3.75 -23.73
C LYS A 157 16.66 4.34 -25.15
N ASP A 158 15.76 3.77 -25.95
CA ASP A 158 15.44 4.33 -27.26
C ASP A 158 14.24 5.25 -27.12
N TYR A 159 14.43 6.48 -27.62
CA TYR A 159 13.57 7.66 -27.60
C TYR A 159 12.21 7.49 -28.30
N SER A 160 11.69 6.27 -28.45
CA SER A 160 10.30 6.03 -28.80
C SER A 160 9.44 6.34 -27.58
N ASN A 161 8.89 7.55 -27.54
CA ASN A 161 8.06 8.09 -26.44
C ASN A 161 6.80 7.24 -26.12
N SER A 162 6.51 6.21 -26.93
CA SER A 162 5.33 5.38 -26.79
C SER A 162 5.46 4.36 -25.68
N LEU A 163 4.55 4.43 -24.71
CA LEU A 163 4.49 3.56 -23.55
C LEU A 163 3.57 2.37 -23.84
N TYR A 164 4.13 1.16 -23.71
CA TYR A 164 3.40 -0.10 -23.89
C TYR A 164 3.05 -0.70 -22.52
N PHE A 165 1.80 -1.11 -22.35
CA PHE A 165 1.35 -1.76 -21.11
C PHE A 165 0.07 -2.58 -21.34
N LYS A 166 -0.23 -3.46 -20.38
CA LYS A 166 -1.40 -4.33 -20.40
C LYS A 166 -2.48 -3.83 -19.46
N ILE A 167 -3.70 -3.72 -19.96
CA ILE A 167 -4.86 -3.32 -19.17
C ILE A 167 -5.93 -4.42 -19.11
N LYS A 168 -6.80 -4.33 -18.11
CA LYS A 168 -8.10 -5.00 -18.03
C LYS A 168 -9.20 -3.94 -18.15
N ALA A 169 -10.17 -4.12 -19.06
CA ALA A 169 -11.29 -3.21 -19.20
C ALA A 169 -12.56 -3.70 -18.50
N SER A 170 -13.45 -2.79 -18.08
CA SER A 170 -14.74 -3.16 -17.45
C SER A 170 -15.72 -3.77 -18.46
N LYS A 171 -15.74 -3.25 -19.69
CA LYS A 171 -16.55 -3.75 -20.81
C LYS A 171 -15.75 -3.73 -22.11
N GLU A 172 -16.21 -4.49 -23.10
CA GLU A 172 -15.62 -4.41 -24.44
C GLU A 172 -15.97 -3.06 -25.06
N LEU A 173 -15.00 -2.45 -25.76
CA LEU A 173 -15.23 -1.29 -26.59
C LEU A 173 -15.26 -1.75 -28.05
N GLU A 174 -16.35 -1.42 -28.74
CA GLU A 174 -16.46 -1.60 -30.18
C GLU A 174 -15.64 -0.51 -30.87
N VAL A 175 -14.33 -0.76 -31.00
CA VAL A 175 -13.47 0.13 -31.77
C VAL A 175 -13.73 -0.14 -33.24
N VAL A 176 -14.51 0.73 -33.90
CA VAL A 176 -14.66 0.69 -35.35
C VAL A 176 -13.29 0.97 -35.95
N LYS A 177 -12.71 -0.05 -36.59
CA LYS A 177 -11.39 0.04 -37.22
C LYS A 177 -11.37 1.21 -38.22
N GLY A 178 -10.63 2.27 -37.91
CA GLY A 178 -10.15 3.24 -38.90
C GLY A 178 -10.54 4.72 -38.73
N THR A 179 -11.47 5.10 -37.84
CA THR A 179 -11.95 6.51 -37.78
C THR A 179 -11.91 7.16 -36.40
N GLU A 180 -12.03 6.42 -35.30
CA GLU A 180 -12.12 7.01 -33.96
C GLU A 180 -10.80 6.93 -33.18
N SER A 181 -10.34 8.07 -32.69
CA SER A 181 -9.17 8.16 -31.81
C SER A 181 -9.57 7.79 -30.38
N LEU A 182 -8.99 6.73 -29.83
CA LEU A 182 -9.13 6.37 -28.42
C LEU A 182 -8.21 7.22 -27.55
N PHE A 183 -8.68 7.58 -26.36
CA PHE A 183 -7.95 8.32 -25.35
C PHE A 183 -8.01 7.60 -24.01
N MET A 184 -6.90 7.63 -23.29
CA MET A 184 -6.82 7.21 -21.90
C MET A 184 -6.67 8.42 -21.00
N VAL A 185 -7.51 8.53 -19.98
CA VAL A 185 -7.47 9.61 -18.98
C VAL A 185 -7.33 9.01 -17.60
N PHE A 186 -6.28 9.40 -16.87
CA PHE A 186 -5.97 8.87 -15.55
C PHE A 186 -7.04 9.29 -14.52
N LEU A 187 -7.38 8.38 -13.61
CA LEU A 187 -8.24 8.67 -12.48
C LEU A 187 -7.50 8.56 -11.14
N VAL A 188 -7.21 7.33 -10.72
CA VAL A 188 -6.65 7.02 -9.39
C VAL A 188 -5.78 5.77 -9.48
N ASN A 189 -4.90 5.55 -8.50
CA ASN A 189 -4.21 4.26 -8.34
C ASN A 189 -4.92 3.42 -7.29
N LEU A 190 -5.40 2.24 -7.66
CA LEU A 190 -6.18 1.36 -6.78
C LEU A 190 -5.31 0.43 -5.90
N ILE A 191 -3.97 0.48 -6.00
CA ILE A 191 -3.09 -0.39 -5.20
C ILE A 191 -3.25 -0.17 -3.69
N PRO A 192 -3.29 1.06 -3.15
CA PRO A 192 -3.47 1.27 -1.71
C PRO A 192 -4.76 0.62 -1.20
N ASN A 193 -5.89 0.97 -1.82
CA ASN A 193 -7.20 0.44 -1.42
C ASN A 193 -7.28 -1.08 -1.65
N GLY A 194 -6.66 -1.58 -2.72
CA GLY A 194 -6.57 -3.02 -3.00
C GLY A 194 -5.74 -3.79 -1.97
N ARG A 195 -4.69 -3.18 -1.41
CA ARG A 195 -3.91 -3.76 -0.30
C ARG A 195 -4.72 -3.81 0.98
N ILE A 196 -5.48 -2.76 1.31
CA ILE A 196 -6.39 -2.73 2.47
C ILE A 196 -7.48 -3.79 2.26
N TRP A 197 -8.11 -3.84 1.09
CA TRP A 197 -9.11 -4.85 0.75
C TRP A 197 -8.58 -6.27 0.96
N LYS A 198 -7.35 -6.54 0.49
CA LYS A 198 -6.69 -7.82 0.70
C LYS A 198 -6.44 -8.09 2.19
N ALA A 199 -6.01 -7.10 2.96
CA ALA A 199 -5.77 -7.21 4.41
C ALA A 199 -7.07 -7.56 5.17
N LEU A 200 -8.19 -6.90 4.83
CA LEU A 200 -9.51 -7.17 5.43
C LEU A 200 -10.04 -8.58 5.11
N HIS A 201 -9.51 -9.23 4.07
CA HIS A 201 -9.86 -10.61 3.68
C HIS A 201 -8.76 -11.62 4.03
N MET A 202 -7.74 -11.24 4.81
CA MET A 202 -6.71 -12.19 5.25
C MET A 202 -7.27 -13.10 6.32
N SER A 203 -7.15 -14.41 6.10
CA SER A 203 -7.55 -15.45 7.06
C SER A 203 -6.39 -16.12 7.79
N LYS A 204 -5.16 -15.64 7.57
CA LYS A 204 -3.93 -16.26 8.12
C LYS A 204 -3.23 -15.31 9.09
N ASN A 205 -2.71 -15.89 10.18
CA ASN A 205 -1.93 -15.21 11.20
C ASN A 205 -2.67 -14.07 11.91
N LEU A 206 -3.81 -14.39 12.53
CA LEU A 206 -4.66 -13.44 13.27
C LEU A 206 -4.18 -13.19 14.71
N LYS A 207 -3.00 -13.71 15.11
CA LYS A 207 -2.54 -13.65 16.51
C LYS A 207 -2.46 -12.21 17.03
N ILE A 208 -1.81 -11.32 16.26
CA ILE A 208 -1.69 -9.90 16.62
C ILE A 208 -3.05 -9.19 16.62
N ILE A 209 -3.97 -9.55 15.71
CA ILE A 209 -5.29 -8.94 15.64
C ILE A 209 -6.12 -9.35 16.86
N LYS A 210 -6.07 -10.63 17.24
CA LYS A 210 -6.73 -11.12 18.46
C LYS A 210 -6.21 -10.44 19.72
N GLU A 211 -4.89 -10.22 19.78
CA GLU A 211 -4.25 -9.47 20.87
C GLU A 211 -4.76 -8.02 20.92
N VAL A 212 -4.79 -7.31 19.77
CA VAL A 212 -5.31 -5.93 19.69
C VAL A 212 -6.80 -5.85 20.03
N LEU A 213 -7.59 -6.83 19.61
CA LEU A 213 -9.03 -6.86 19.85
C LEU A 213 -9.38 -7.39 21.25
N CYS A 214 -8.41 -7.86 22.03
CA CYS A 214 -8.59 -8.45 23.35
C CYS A 214 -9.65 -9.58 23.38
N THR A 215 -9.77 -10.37 22.31
CA THR A 215 -10.82 -11.41 22.22
C THR A 215 -10.62 -12.56 23.20
N ASP A 216 -9.38 -12.77 23.66
CA ASP A 216 -8.99 -13.80 24.62
C ASP A 216 -8.64 -13.12 25.96
N SER A 217 -9.66 -12.60 26.65
CA SER A 217 -9.51 -11.93 27.95
C SER A 217 -9.23 -12.93 29.08
N LEU A 218 -8.04 -13.52 29.08
CA LEU A 218 -7.37 -13.89 30.31
C LEU A 218 -6.18 -12.95 30.43
N ALA A 219 -6.35 -11.92 31.25
CA ALA A 219 -5.34 -10.96 31.66
C ALA A 219 -4.20 -11.68 32.41
N GLN A 220 -3.41 -12.46 31.68
CA GLN A 220 -2.19 -13.03 32.17
C GLN A 220 -1.13 -11.96 31.92
N LYS A 221 -0.84 -11.15 32.96
CA LYS A 221 0.36 -10.31 33.00
C LYS A 221 1.52 -11.09 32.40
N TYR A 222 2.24 -10.48 31.47
CA TYR A 222 3.46 -11.00 30.85
C TYR A 222 4.53 -11.26 31.93
N LEU A 223 4.38 -12.34 32.70
CA LEU A 223 5.33 -12.74 33.72
C LEU A 223 6.34 -13.71 33.07
N CYS A 224 7.10 -13.19 32.12
CA CYS A 224 8.30 -13.87 31.62
C CYS A 224 9.50 -13.11 32.17
N SER A 225 10.03 -13.58 33.30
CA SER A 225 11.30 -13.08 33.82
C SER A 225 12.22 -14.26 34.09
N GLU A 226 13.14 -14.51 33.17
CA GLU A 226 14.46 -15.01 33.54
C GLU A 226 15.36 -13.81 33.82
N LYS A 227 15.92 -13.71 35.03
CA LYS A 227 16.67 -12.54 35.50
C LYS A 227 17.92 -12.22 34.66
N ASN A 228 18.47 -13.20 33.95
CA ASN A 228 19.70 -13.05 33.14
C ASN A 228 19.46 -12.22 31.88
N ASP A 229 18.29 -12.37 31.26
CA ASP A 229 17.91 -11.70 30.03
C ASP A 229 17.69 -10.20 30.22
N VAL A 230 17.14 -9.80 31.38
CA VAL A 230 16.95 -8.39 31.75
C VAL A 230 18.29 -7.67 31.92
N ILE A 231 19.31 -8.36 32.46
CA ILE A 231 20.65 -7.79 32.66
C ILE A 231 21.35 -7.59 31.31
N LEU A 232 21.26 -8.56 30.39
CA LEU A 232 21.82 -8.45 29.05
C LEU A 232 21.14 -7.33 28.24
N ASN A 233 19.81 -7.26 28.28
CA ASN A 233 19.05 -6.20 27.63
C ASN A 233 19.39 -4.82 28.18
N LYS A 234 19.55 -4.70 29.50
CA LYS A 234 19.97 -3.45 30.14
C LYS A 234 21.38 -3.03 29.71
N GLY A 235 22.32 -3.96 29.62
CA GLY A 235 23.68 -3.69 29.12
C GLY A 235 23.69 -3.21 27.66
N LEU A 236 22.94 -3.87 26.79
CA LEU A 236 22.82 -3.50 25.37
C LEU A 236 22.17 -2.12 25.20
N VAL A 237 21.04 -1.88 25.88
CA VAL A 237 20.37 -0.58 25.82
C VAL A 237 21.29 0.50 26.37
N GLN A 238 21.98 0.26 27.49
CA GLN A 238 22.88 1.24 28.10
C GLN A 238 24.10 1.56 27.23
N SER A 239 24.57 0.60 26.42
CA SER A 239 25.62 0.84 25.41
C SER A 239 25.15 1.71 24.24
N LEU A 240 23.86 1.69 23.92
CA LEU A 240 23.24 2.44 22.81
C LEU A 240 22.51 3.71 23.27
N SER A 241 22.28 3.90 24.57
CA SER A 241 21.38 4.91 25.13
C SER A 241 22.02 6.29 25.30
N SER A 242 23.06 6.64 24.55
CA SER A 242 23.69 7.96 24.67
C SER A 242 22.65 9.07 24.41
N GLY A 243 22.18 9.70 25.49
CA GLY A 243 21.15 10.73 25.49
C GLY A 243 19.69 10.26 25.35
N LEU A 244 19.34 9.02 25.76
CA LEU A 244 17.95 8.71 26.12
C LEU A 244 17.67 9.12 27.57
N ASN A 245 16.44 9.55 27.85
CA ASN A 245 16.00 9.76 29.24
C ASN A 245 15.47 8.44 29.85
N GLU A 246 15.17 8.47 31.15
CA GLU A 246 14.71 7.30 31.91
C GLU A 246 13.41 6.70 31.34
N SER A 247 12.44 7.55 30.96
CA SER A 247 11.18 7.11 30.36
C SER A 247 11.41 6.38 29.04
N GLN A 248 12.23 6.93 28.15
CA GLN A 248 12.55 6.32 26.86
C GLN A 248 13.29 4.99 27.03
N THR A 249 14.22 4.93 27.99
CA THR A 249 14.97 3.72 28.32
C THR A 249 14.05 2.64 28.86
N GLY A 250 13.14 2.99 29.78
CA GLY A 250 12.12 2.09 30.31
C GLY A 250 11.22 1.52 29.22
N THR A 251 10.80 2.34 28.25
CA THR A 251 10.00 1.87 27.11
C THR A 251 10.74 0.84 26.26
N VAL A 252 12.03 1.07 25.94
CA VAL A 252 12.82 0.11 25.16
C VAL A 252 12.95 -1.21 25.92
N LEU A 253 13.25 -1.15 27.23
CA LEU A 253 13.35 -2.35 28.06
C LEU A 253 12.05 -3.14 28.12
N ALA A 254 10.92 -2.47 28.32
CA ALA A 254 9.59 -3.11 28.33
C ALA A 254 9.31 -3.83 26.99
N CYS A 255 9.65 -3.21 25.86
CA CYS A 255 9.51 -3.86 24.54
C CYS A 255 10.40 -5.11 24.41
N LEU A 256 11.62 -5.09 24.96
CA LEU A 256 12.53 -6.23 24.89
C LEU A 256 12.09 -7.39 25.80
N GLU A 257 11.54 -7.09 26.97
CA GLU A 257 10.98 -8.10 27.87
C GLU A 257 9.85 -8.90 27.22
N MET A 258 9.03 -8.24 26.38
CA MET A 258 7.96 -8.92 25.63
C MET A 258 8.48 -9.93 24.60
N LEU A 259 9.70 -9.76 24.08
CA LEU A 259 10.29 -10.69 23.10
C LEU A 259 10.58 -12.07 23.69
N HIS A 260 10.79 -12.15 25.01
CA HIS A 260 11.15 -13.40 25.67
C HIS A 260 9.94 -14.31 25.89
N CYS A 261 8.72 -13.80 25.75
CA CYS A 261 7.50 -14.60 25.78
C CYS A 261 7.22 -15.24 24.41
N ARG A 262 7.97 -16.31 24.06
CA ARG A 262 7.87 -16.98 22.74
C ARG A 262 6.49 -17.58 22.43
N GLU A 263 5.65 -17.78 23.44
CA GLU A 263 4.35 -18.42 23.30
C GLU A 263 3.22 -17.46 22.91
N LYS A 264 3.40 -16.13 23.08
CA LYS A 264 2.35 -15.13 22.89
C LYS A 264 2.78 -14.02 21.94
N SER A 265 1.78 -13.45 21.25
CA SER A 265 1.97 -12.18 20.53
C SER A 265 1.77 -11.05 21.53
N ALA A 266 2.59 -10.00 21.43
CA ALA A 266 2.51 -8.84 22.30
C ALA A 266 2.35 -7.58 21.46
N VAL A 267 1.65 -6.59 22.01
CA VAL A 267 1.44 -5.28 21.40
C VAL A 267 1.73 -4.22 22.45
N GLU A 268 2.60 -3.28 22.10
CA GLU A 268 2.97 -2.16 22.96
C GLU A 268 2.70 -0.83 22.26
N LEU A 269 2.12 0.13 22.98
CA LEU A 269 1.85 1.46 22.48
C LEU A 269 2.85 2.47 23.03
N ILE A 270 3.76 2.93 22.17
CA ILE A 270 4.66 4.02 22.51
C ILE A 270 3.99 5.35 22.16
N TRP A 271 3.63 6.11 23.18
CA TRP A 271 3.04 7.44 23.01
C TRP A 271 3.95 8.55 23.55
N GLY A 272 3.90 9.72 22.92
CA GLY A 272 4.63 10.89 23.40
C GLY A 272 4.25 12.17 22.64
N PRO A 273 4.18 13.34 23.32
CA PRO A 273 3.95 14.64 22.68
C PRO A 273 4.96 14.98 21.56
N PRO A 274 4.72 16.03 20.76
CA PRO A 274 5.71 16.55 19.82
C PRO A 274 7.03 16.89 20.54
N GLY A 275 8.17 16.57 19.92
CA GLY A 275 9.49 16.86 20.49
C GLY A 275 10.02 15.87 21.55
N THR A 276 9.22 14.90 22.03
CA THR A 276 9.67 13.96 23.11
C THR A 276 10.58 12.82 22.66
N GLY A 277 11.18 12.93 21.48
CA GLY A 277 12.18 11.95 21.02
C GLY A 277 11.63 10.58 20.62
N LYS A 278 10.34 10.42 20.31
CA LYS A 278 9.73 9.15 19.83
C LYS A 278 10.58 8.42 18.77
N THR A 279 11.06 9.17 17.77
CA THR A 279 11.91 8.62 16.71
C THR A 279 13.24 8.12 17.26
N LYS A 280 13.85 8.83 18.22
CA LYS A 280 15.10 8.41 18.88
C LYS A 280 14.90 7.12 19.68
N THR A 281 13.80 7.02 20.43
CA THR A 281 13.41 5.79 21.15
C THR A 281 13.22 4.63 20.18
N THR A 282 12.49 4.86 19.08
CA THR A 282 12.23 3.83 18.06
C THR A 282 13.53 3.35 17.42
N VAL A 283 14.42 4.26 17.03
CA VAL A 283 15.72 3.92 16.43
C VAL A 283 16.58 3.11 17.42
N THR A 284 16.59 3.47 18.70
CA THR A 284 17.33 2.72 19.73
C THR A 284 16.79 1.29 19.86
N LEU A 285 15.46 1.12 19.92
CA LEU A 285 14.83 -0.20 19.92
C LEU A 285 15.21 -1.01 18.69
N LEU A 286 15.20 -0.41 17.49
CA LEU A 286 15.59 -1.08 16.26
C LEU A 286 17.05 -1.55 16.31
N LEU A 287 17.97 -0.72 16.81
CA LEU A 287 19.38 -1.08 16.94
C LEU A 287 19.59 -2.23 17.94
N THR A 288 18.88 -2.22 19.08
CA THR A 288 18.95 -3.33 20.03
C THR A 288 18.42 -4.62 19.43
N LEU A 289 17.28 -4.58 18.72
CA LEU A 289 16.73 -5.73 18.00
C LEU A 289 17.70 -6.29 16.96
N LEU A 290 18.43 -5.41 16.26
CA LEU A 290 19.46 -5.82 15.31
C LEU A 290 20.63 -6.54 16.00
N GLN A 291 21.14 -6.00 17.11
CA GLN A 291 22.22 -6.63 17.90
C GLN A 291 21.80 -8.00 18.44
N MET A 292 20.52 -8.17 18.75
CA MET A 292 19.91 -9.46 19.13
C MET A 292 19.66 -10.40 17.93
N ASN A 293 20.06 -10.03 16.72
CA ASN A 293 19.84 -10.77 15.48
C ASN A 293 18.35 -11.00 15.13
N CYS A 294 17.45 -10.13 15.57
CA CYS A 294 16.04 -10.19 15.21
C CYS A 294 15.82 -9.66 13.78
N ARG A 295 14.98 -10.36 13.01
CA ARG A 295 14.47 -9.84 11.72
C ARG A 295 13.31 -8.89 12.01
N THR A 296 13.47 -7.62 11.66
CA THR A 296 12.51 -6.57 12.01
C THR A 296 11.91 -5.93 10.77
N LEU A 297 10.57 -5.85 10.74
CA LEU A 297 9.81 -5.12 9.73
C LEU A 297 9.46 -3.74 10.27
N VAL A 298 9.85 -2.68 9.56
CA VAL A 298 9.55 -1.30 9.94
C VAL A 298 8.62 -0.69 8.91
N CYS A 299 7.49 -0.16 9.37
CA CYS A 299 6.46 0.47 8.55
C CYS A 299 6.21 1.90 9.02
N ALA A 300 5.94 2.82 8.09
CA ALA A 300 5.44 4.15 8.41
C ALA A 300 4.38 4.60 7.38
N PRO A 301 3.44 5.49 7.76
CA PRO A 301 2.39 5.96 6.84
C PRO A 301 2.88 6.84 5.69
N THR A 302 4.13 7.32 5.72
CA THR A 302 4.68 8.15 4.64
C THR A 302 6.10 7.74 4.29
N ASN A 303 6.47 7.93 3.02
CA ASN A 303 7.84 7.68 2.55
C ASN A 303 8.86 8.59 3.27
N VAL A 304 8.46 9.81 3.65
CA VAL A 304 9.31 10.74 4.41
C VAL A 304 9.60 10.19 5.80
N ALA A 305 8.57 9.71 6.52
CA ALA A 305 8.73 9.18 7.87
C ALA A 305 9.63 7.92 7.90
N ILE A 306 9.42 6.97 6.98
CA ILE A 306 10.28 5.78 6.91
C ILE A 306 11.70 6.12 6.48
N THR A 307 11.87 7.14 5.61
CA THR A 307 13.20 7.61 5.19
C THR A 307 13.97 8.23 6.35
N GLU A 308 13.30 9.03 7.16
CA GLU A 308 13.87 9.63 8.37
C GLU A 308 14.32 8.56 9.37
N VAL A 309 13.49 7.55 9.64
CA VAL A 309 13.84 6.44 10.54
C VAL A 309 15.06 5.68 10.01
N ALA A 310 15.06 5.30 8.74
CA ALA A 310 16.17 4.56 8.13
C ALA A 310 17.47 5.37 8.13
N SER A 311 17.42 6.66 7.81
CA SER A 311 18.58 7.57 7.84
C SER A 311 19.20 7.63 9.24
N ARG A 312 18.38 7.74 10.28
CA ARG A 312 18.85 7.76 11.68
C ARG A 312 19.44 6.42 12.14
N VAL A 313 18.85 5.29 11.74
CA VAL A 313 19.41 3.96 12.01
C VAL A 313 20.81 3.86 11.39
N VAL A 314 20.96 4.21 10.11
CA VAL A 314 22.24 4.16 9.41
C VAL A 314 23.29 5.02 10.09
N LYS A 315 22.94 6.27 10.45
CA LYS A 315 23.84 7.17 11.16
C LYS A 315 24.33 6.58 12.49
N MET A 316 23.42 6.06 13.30
CA MET A 316 23.79 5.49 14.60
C MET A 316 24.62 4.21 14.45
N VAL A 317 24.36 3.37 13.45
CA VAL A 317 25.23 2.20 13.16
C VAL A 317 26.64 2.65 12.82
N THR A 318 26.80 3.65 11.94
CA THR A 318 28.13 4.11 11.51
C THR A 318 28.94 4.71 12.65
N GLU A 319 28.28 5.24 13.68
CA GLU A 319 28.91 5.75 14.89
C GLU A 319 29.32 4.63 15.87
N VAL A 320 28.67 3.46 15.81
CA VAL A 320 28.89 2.33 16.74
C VAL A 320 29.91 1.31 16.18
N GLU A 321 29.86 0.96 14.89
CA GLU A 321 30.77 -0.03 14.28
C GLU A 321 31.06 0.31 12.80
N SER A 322 32.28 0.78 12.50
CA SER A 322 32.69 1.13 11.12
C SER A 322 32.73 -0.08 10.16
N ASN A 323 32.79 -1.31 10.67
CA ASN A 323 32.87 -2.55 9.87
C ASN A 323 31.55 -3.36 9.79
N ALA A 324 30.48 -2.95 10.46
CA ALA A 324 29.26 -3.77 10.59
C ALA A 324 28.18 -3.55 9.51
N LEU A 325 28.39 -2.59 8.60
CA LEU A 325 27.42 -2.22 7.55
C LEU A 325 26.94 -3.40 6.70
N PHE A 326 27.80 -4.39 6.45
CA PHE A 326 27.46 -5.56 5.63
C PHE A 326 26.47 -6.54 6.29
N CYS A 327 26.40 -6.61 7.63
CA CYS A 327 25.50 -7.53 8.34
C CYS A 327 24.06 -7.01 8.49
N LEU A 328 23.83 -5.70 8.28
CA LEU A 328 22.53 -5.06 8.47
C LEU A 328 21.51 -5.35 7.37
N TRP A 329 22.00 -5.54 6.14
CA TRP A 329 21.16 -5.41 4.94
C TRP A 329 20.32 -6.66 4.69
N GLU A 330 20.74 -7.82 5.19
CA GLU A 330 19.95 -9.05 5.14
C GLU A 330 18.87 -9.13 6.24
N LYS A 331 18.89 -8.23 7.24
CA LYS A 331 18.09 -8.36 8.48
C LYS A 331 16.97 -7.32 8.66
N PHE A 332 17.09 -6.13 8.05
CA PHE A 332 16.01 -5.14 8.05
C PHE A 332 15.23 -5.10 6.75
N PHE A 333 13.91 -5.17 6.85
CA PHE A 333 13.01 -4.89 5.74
C PHE A 333 12.29 -3.56 6.02
N TYR A 334 12.69 -2.50 5.32
CA TYR A 334 12.00 -1.22 5.34
C TYR A 334 10.88 -1.22 4.31
N LEU A 335 9.63 -1.04 4.75
CA LEU A 335 8.47 -1.06 3.86
C LEU A 335 7.83 0.33 3.83
N GLY A 336 8.10 1.06 2.74
CA GLY A 336 7.42 2.29 2.37
C GLY A 336 6.18 2.03 1.51
N ILE A 337 5.35 3.05 1.31
CA ILE A 337 4.09 2.95 0.54
C ILE A 337 4.37 2.65 -0.94
N ARG A 338 5.49 3.13 -1.48
CA ARG A 338 5.96 2.82 -2.85
C ARG A 338 7.24 1.98 -2.82
N ARG A 339 7.37 1.08 -3.79
CA ARG A 339 8.54 0.21 -4.00
C ARG A 339 9.84 1.01 -4.18
N ASP A 340 9.75 2.28 -4.59
CA ASP A 340 10.91 3.14 -4.81
C ASP A 340 11.20 4.00 -3.59
N LEU A 341 11.73 3.37 -2.56
CA LEU A 341 12.50 4.08 -1.56
C LEU A 341 13.82 4.50 -2.22
N LYS A 342 13.93 5.78 -2.62
CA LYS A 342 15.19 6.44 -3.06
C LYS A 342 16.33 6.32 -2.04
N LEU A 343 16.11 5.71 -0.88
CA LEU A 343 17.14 5.23 0.03
C LEU A 343 18.18 4.35 -0.68
N ALA A 344 17.81 3.55 -1.69
CA ALA A 344 18.79 2.78 -2.44
C ALA A 344 19.84 3.65 -3.18
N GLN A 345 19.49 4.88 -3.58
CA GLN A 345 20.42 5.81 -4.24
C GLN A 345 21.20 6.66 -3.24
N THR A 346 20.57 7.09 -2.13
CA THR A 346 21.26 7.83 -1.06
C THR A 346 22.22 6.93 -0.27
N LEU A 347 21.90 5.64 -0.11
CA LEU A 347 22.77 4.66 0.54
C LEU A 347 23.89 4.16 -0.37
N LYS A 348 23.72 4.22 -1.69
CA LYS A 348 24.81 4.01 -2.67
C LYS A 348 25.93 5.05 -2.60
N ARG A 349 25.74 6.18 -1.91
CA ARG A 349 26.80 7.17 -1.64
C ARG A 349 27.71 6.78 -0.47
N TYR A 350 27.32 5.78 0.32
CA TYR A 350 28.08 5.26 1.46
C TYR A 350 28.69 3.87 1.17
N ILE A 351 28.55 3.39 -0.08
CA ILE A 351 29.40 2.36 -0.70
C ILE A 351 30.40 3.14 -1.57
#